data_AF-A0A1H9W9P9-F1
#
_entry.id   AF-A0A1H9W9P9-F1
#
_cell.length_a   1.000
_cell.length_b   1.000
_cell.length_c   1.000
_cell.angle_alpha   90.00
_cell.angle_beta   90.00
_cell.angle_gamma   90.00
#
_symmetry.space_group_name_H-M   'P 1'
#
loop_
_entity.id
_entity.type
_entity.pdbx_description
1 polymer ?
#
loop_
_entity_poly.entity_id
_entity_poly.type
_entity_poly.pdbx_seq_one_letter_code
_entity_poly.pdbx_strand_id
1 'polypeptide(L)' 'MNILNNFPLLETERFLLRPIEVGDANEIFQYFSLNEVTKYYDLDTFTDINRAIHLIENWQK' A
#
# COMPACT_ATOMS: atom_id res chain seq x y z
N MET A 1 -26.22 -6.98 -12.41
CA MET A 1 -24.74 -6.95 -12.35
C MET A 1 -24.40 -6.18 -11.09
N ASN A 2 -23.85 -6.83 -10.06
CA ASN A 2 -23.66 -6.22 -8.74
C ASN A 2 -22.52 -5.18 -8.81
N ILE A 3 -22.86 -3.90 -8.74
CA ILE A 3 -21.93 -2.78 -8.91
C ILE A 3 -21.18 -2.47 -7.58
N LEU A 4 -21.41 -3.23 -6.51
CA LEU A 4 -20.89 -2.96 -5.17
C LEU A 4 -19.62 -3.77 -4.78
N ASN A 5 -19.07 -4.62 -5.66
CA ASN A 5 -18.07 -5.62 -5.26
C ASN A 5 -16.66 -5.51 -5.92
N ASN A 6 -16.38 -4.53 -6.78
CA ASN A 6 -15.04 -4.37 -7.33
C ASN A 6 -14.46 -3.01 -6.90
N PHE A 7 -13.32 -3.06 -6.22
CA PHE A 7 -12.52 -1.87 -5.92
C PHE A 7 -12.19 -1.13 -7.24
N PRO A 8 -12.32 0.20 -7.28
CA PRO A 8 -12.22 0.95 -8.53
C PRO A 8 -10.81 0.91 -9.12
N LEU A 9 -10.73 0.79 -10.44
CA LEU A 9 -9.54 1.03 -11.23
C LEU A 9 -9.62 2.44 -11.81
N LEU A 10 -8.69 3.32 -11.45
CA LEU A 10 -8.63 4.68 -12.00
C LEU A 10 -7.39 4.81 -12.87
N GLU A 11 -7.56 5.34 -14.07
CA GLU A 11 -6.47 5.54 -15.02
C GLU A 11 -6.39 7.01 -15.42
N THR A 12 -5.16 7.50 -15.55
CA THR A 12 -4.82 8.81 -16.10
C THR A 12 -3.78 8.61 -17.19
N GLU A 13 -3.41 9.67 -17.90
CA GLU A 13 -2.35 9.61 -18.91
C GLU A 13 -1.01 9.03 -18.38
N ARG A 14 -0.72 9.19 -17.08
CA ARG A 14 0.58 8.81 -16.49
C ARG A 14 0.51 7.73 -15.42
N PHE A 15 -0.68 7.41 -14.91
CA PHE A 15 -0.82 6.58 -13.71
C PHE A 15 -2.04 5.68 -13.76
N LEU A 16 -1.88 4.50 -13.17
CA LEU A 16 -2.92 3.55 -12.85
C LEU A 16 -3.04 3.42 -11.33
N LEU A 17 -4.23 3.68 -10.79
CA LEU A 17 -4.58 3.40 -9.41
C LEU A 17 -5.43 2.14 -9.36
N ARG A 18 -4.90 1.11 -8.70
CA ARG A 18 -5.53 -0.20 -8.51
C ARG A 18 -5.50 -0.57 -7.01
N PRO A 19 -6.20 -1.64 -6.58
CA PRO A 19 -6.02 -2.19 -5.24
C PRO A 19 -4.55 -2.48 -4.96
N ILE A 20 -4.12 -2.22 -3.73
CA ILE A 20 -2.81 -2.66 -3.24
C ILE A 20 -2.90 -4.16 -2.93
N GLU A 21 -1.91 -4.91 -3.40
CA GLU A 21 -1.80 -6.36 -3.22
C GLU A 21 -0.49 -6.71 -2.51
N VAL A 22 -0.41 -7.89 -1.90
CA VAL A 22 0.81 -8.32 -1.16
C VAL A 22 2.06 -8.30 -2.05
N GLY A 23 1.90 -8.46 -3.36
CA GLY A 23 2.99 -8.32 -4.33
C GLY A 23 3.68 -6.96 -4.32
N ASP A 24 3.00 -5.90 -3.86
CA ASP A 24 3.50 -4.52 -3.78
C ASP A 24 4.29 -4.25 -2.48
N ALA A 25 4.48 -5.25 -1.63
CA ALA A 25 5.12 -5.09 -0.32
C ALA A 25 6.56 -4.56 -0.42
N ASN A 26 7.29 -4.90 -1.50
CA ASN A 26 8.65 -4.40 -1.71
C ASN A 26 8.65 -2.88 -1.92
N GLU A 27 7.79 -2.39 -2.80
CA GLU A 27 7.65 -0.97 -3.14
C GLU A 27 7.20 -0.16 -1.92
N ILE A 28 6.24 -0.67 -1.15
CA ILE A 28 5.81 -0.03 0.10
C ILE A 28 6.96 0.00 1.11
N PHE A 29 7.66 -1.12 1.30
CA PHE A 29 8.80 -1.18 2.22
C PHE A 29 9.93 -0.22 1.84
N GLN A 30 10.22 -0.07 0.54
CA GLN A 30 11.23 0.88 0.06
C GLN A 30 10.94 2.31 0.50
N TYR A 31 9.68 2.77 0.43
CA TYR A 31 9.33 4.11 0.92
C TYR A 31 9.23 4.17 2.45
N PHE A 32 8.62 3.17 3.07
CA PHE A 32 8.30 3.21 4.51
C PHE A 32 9.50 2.87 5.40
N SER A 33 10.61 2.40 4.82
CA SER A 33 11.90 2.27 5.49
C SER A 33 12.69 3.58 5.59
N LEU A 34 12.20 4.66 4.98
CA LEU A 34 12.79 5.99 5.06
C LEU A 34 12.16 6.80 6.20
N ASN A 35 12.96 7.17 7.20
CA ASN A 35 12.50 7.97 8.35
C ASN A 35 11.82 9.29 7.94
N GLU A 36 12.24 9.90 6.82
CA GLU A 36 11.64 11.14 6.33
C GLU A 36 10.22 10.95 5.79
N VAL A 37 9.91 9.76 5.25
CA VAL A 37 8.58 9.42 4.73
C VAL A 37 7.61 9.16 5.88
N THR A 38 8.06 8.44 6.91
CA THR A 38 7.23 8.04 8.06
C THR A 38 7.15 9.08 9.18
N LYS A 39 7.94 10.16 9.13
CA LYS A 39 8.06 11.20 10.18
C LYS A 39 6.73 11.74 10.71
N TYR A 40 5.70 11.80 9.87
CA TYR A 40 4.38 12.35 10.21
C TYR A 40 3.27 11.30 10.21
N TYR A 41 3.62 10.02 10.09
CA TYR A 41 2.68 8.92 10.20
C TYR A 41 2.58 8.44 11.64
N ASP A 42 1.44 7.82 11.97
CA ASP A 42 1.21 7.14 13.25
C ASP A 42 1.75 5.69 13.24
N LEU A 43 2.90 5.48 12.60
CA LEU A 43 3.60 4.19 12.53
C LEU A 43 5.11 4.42 12.59
N ASP A 44 5.81 3.43 13.13
CA ASP A 44 7.28 3.41 13.08
C ASP A 44 7.79 3.17 11.66
N THR A 45 8.96 3.73 11.34
CA THR A 45 9.72 3.35 10.15
C THR A 45 9.87 1.84 10.04
N PHE A 46 9.63 1.31 8.85
CA PHE A 46 9.70 -0.13 8.64
C PHE A 46 11.14 -0.61 8.63
N THR A 47 11.43 -1.63 9.43
CA THR A 47 12.74 -2.27 9.54
C THR A 47 12.84 -3.58 8.77
N ASP A 48 11.69 -4.14 8.37
CA ASP A 48 11.57 -5.42 7.67
C ASP A 48 10.33 -5.42 6.76
N ILE A 49 10.38 -6.21 5.70
CA ILE A 49 9.30 -6.30 4.70
C ILE A 49 7.99 -6.88 5.28
N ASN A 50 8.05 -7.67 6.35
CA ASN A 50 6.85 -8.26 6.93
C ASN A 50 5.92 -7.18 7.51
N ARG A 51 6.45 -6.04 7.96
CA ARG A 51 5.62 -4.88 8.33
C ARG A 51 4.79 -4.35 7.17
N ALA A 52 5.35 -4.31 5.96
CA ALA A 52 4.61 -3.92 4.75
C ALA A 52 3.56 -4.96 4.38
N ILE A 53 3.90 -6.26 4.44
CA ILE A 53 2.96 -7.35 4.19
C ILE A 53 1.76 -7.25 5.15
N HIS A 54 2.01 -7.17 6.47
CA HIS A 54 0.94 -7.05 7.46
C HIS A 54 0.10 -5.78 7.28
N LEU A 55 0.71 -4.66 6.88
CA LEU A 55 -0.03 -3.42 6.59
C LEU A 55 -1.03 -3.63 5.45
N ILE A 56 -0.58 -4.24 4.34
CA ILE A 56 -1.42 -4.54 3.17
C ILE A 56 -2.56 -5.50 3.55
N GLU A 57 -2.24 -6.58 4.26
CA GLU A 57 -3.24 -7.55 4.73
C GLU A 57 -4.29 -6.90 5.64
N ASN A 58 -3.90 -5.91 6.45
CA ASN A 58 -4.82 -5.17 7.30
C ASN A 58 -5.73 -4.21 6.51
N TRP A 59 -5.27 -3.64 5.39
CA TRP A 59 -6.11 -2.81 4.50
C TRP A 59 -7.13 -3.62 3.69
N GLN A 60 -6.88 -4.92 3.49
CA GLN A 60 -7.77 -5.82 2.76
C GLN A 60 -8.85 -6.48 3.64
N LYS A 61 -8.86 -6.21 4.95
CA LYS A 61 -9.91 -6.64 5.88
C LYS A 61 -11.08 -5.67 5.87
#